data_AF-A0A0D5ZGT3-F1
#
_entry.id   AF-A0A0D5ZGT3-F1
#
_cell.length_a   1.000
_cell.length_b   1.000
_cell.length_c   1.000
_cell.angle_alpha   90.00
_cell.angle_beta   90.00
_cell.angle_gamma   90.00
#
_symmetry.space_group_name_H-M   'P 1'
#
loop_
_entity.id
_entity.type
_entity.pdbx_description
1 polymer ?
#
loop_
_entity_poly.entity_id
_entity_poly.type
_entity_poly.pdbx_seq_one_letter_code
_entity_poly.pdbx_strand_id
1 'polypeptide(L)'
;MVTSNEQQNSKDWALPGDVLSTTEEYVPGRFTIDDQGRVISLAGGRIKRDEKNLVISVEPTKKRVMPRTGDIAYGQVIKIDGRHDTVRVGAICGKDNVLKEYIVDANLKSMGQRGRRGESGGIPQFKVGDIIRGRFSRVSPFYEVTVSGKHFGAVKSLCSRCRKPLVEKNNALYCENCERNESRKFADDYGNVQEFGDVDER
;
A
#
# COMPACT_ATOMS: atom_id res chain seq x y z
N MET A 1 16.53 34.48 -46.67
CA MET A 1 15.13 34.50 -46.20
C MET A 1 15.00 33.29 -45.28
N VAL A 2 15.28 33.42 -43.97
CA VAL A 2 14.34 33.84 -42.90
C VAL A 2 13.09 32.95 -42.99
N THR A 3 12.73 32.07 -42.06
CA THR A 3 13.02 31.75 -40.65
C THR A 3 12.35 30.38 -40.42
N SER A 4 12.70 29.57 -39.42
CA SER A 4 12.09 29.57 -38.08
C SER A 4 12.78 28.41 -37.34
N ASN A 5 13.68 28.62 -36.37
CA ASN A 5 13.37 28.96 -34.97
C ASN A 5 12.19 28.14 -34.42
N GLU A 6 12.37 26.82 -34.32
CA GLU A 6 11.58 26.01 -33.40
C GLU A 6 11.98 26.42 -31.98
N GLN A 7 11.14 27.27 -31.40
CA GLN A 7 11.15 27.62 -29.99
C GLN A 7 11.34 26.35 -29.17
N GLN A 8 12.50 26.23 -28.52
CA GLN A 8 12.68 25.38 -27.34
C GLN A 8 11.71 25.89 -26.28
N ASN A 9 10.46 25.43 -26.37
CA ASN A 9 9.49 25.58 -25.32
C ASN A 9 10.11 24.80 -24.14
N SER A 10 10.52 25.50 -23.09
CA SER A 10 11.14 24.90 -21.91
C SER A 10 10.08 24.02 -21.23
N LYS A 11 9.94 22.80 -21.74
CA LYS A 11 9.05 21.81 -21.17
C LYS A 11 9.67 21.45 -19.83
N ASP A 12 9.07 21.93 -18.75
CA ASP A 12 9.45 21.58 -17.37
C ASP A 12 9.01 20.17 -17.00
N TRP A 13 8.30 19.49 -17.91
CA TRP A 13 7.65 18.22 -17.71
C TRP A 13 7.96 17.22 -18.83
N ALA A 14 8.18 15.97 -18.47
CA ALA A 14 8.38 14.86 -19.40
C ALA A 14 7.28 13.81 -19.24
N LEU A 15 6.97 13.12 -20.33
CA LEU A 15 6.29 11.83 -20.34
C LEU A 15 7.30 10.71 -20.66
N PRO A 16 7.02 9.44 -20.31
CA PRO A 16 7.85 8.32 -20.75
C PRO A 16 7.94 8.30 -22.28
N GLY A 17 9.15 8.20 -22.81
CA GLY A 17 9.43 8.24 -24.25
C GLY A 17 9.75 9.64 -24.79
N ASP A 18 9.54 10.72 -24.03
CA ASP A 18 9.94 12.06 -24.45
C ASP A 18 11.48 12.16 -24.56
N VAL A 19 11.96 12.72 -25.67
CA VAL A 19 13.37 13.10 -25.86
C VAL A 19 13.63 14.39 -25.07
N LEU A 20 14.62 14.36 -24.17
CA LEU A 20 14.91 15.46 -23.26
C LEU A 20 16.11 16.31 -23.70
N SER A 21 17.09 15.67 -24.31
CA SER A 21 18.32 16.27 -24.86
C SER A 21 19.05 15.26 -25.73
N THR A 22 20.19 15.66 -26.31
CA THR A 22 21.20 14.73 -26.83
C THR A 22 22.18 14.34 -25.72
N THR A 23 22.93 13.26 -25.92
CA THR A 23 24.00 12.84 -25.00
C THR A 23 25.24 13.73 -25.05
N GLU A 24 25.35 14.55 -26.10
CA GLU A 24 26.39 15.59 -26.24
C GLU A 24 26.12 16.78 -25.30
N GLU A 25 24.84 17.06 -25.00
CA GLU A 25 24.44 18.14 -24.10
C GLU A 25 24.37 17.68 -22.64
N TYR A 26 23.75 16.53 -22.37
CA TYR A 26 23.59 16.01 -21.02
C TYR A 26 23.78 14.49 -20.97
N VAL A 27 24.38 14.03 -19.88
CA VAL A 27 24.47 12.63 -19.50
C VAL A 27 23.14 12.18 -18.87
N PRO A 28 22.64 10.97 -19.19
CA PRO A 28 21.44 10.42 -18.55
C PRO A 28 21.61 10.24 -17.04
N GLY A 29 20.70 10.82 -16.26
CA GLY A 29 20.57 10.65 -14.82
C GLY A 29 19.45 9.67 -14.42
N ARG A 30 18.79 9.97 -13.30
CA ARG A 30 17.67 9.15 -12.80
C ARG A 30 16.45 9.25 -13.72
N PHE A 31 15.82 8.10 -13.97
CA PHE A 31 14.63 7.96 -14.81
C PHE A 31 14.83 8.43 -16.26
N THR A 32 16.05 8.32 -16.77
CA THR A 32 16.41 8.61 -18.15
C THR A 32 17.37 7.55 -18.67
N ILE A 33 17.44 7.35 -19.98
CA ILE A 33 18.38 6.44 -20.64
C ILE A 33 18.99 7.10 -21.87
N ASP A 34 20.15 6.58 -22.31
CA ASP A 34 20.67 6.84 -23.65
C ASP A 34 20.01 5.86 -24.63
N ASP A 35 19.36 6.41 -25.66
CA ASP A 35 18.89 5.68 -26.83
C ASP A 35 19.45 6.35 -28.09
N GLN A 36 20.51 5.74 -28.64
CA GLN A 36 21.15 6.17 -29.89
C GLN A 36 21.60 7.64 -29.87
N GLY A 37 22.18 8.11 -28.77
CA GLY A 37 22.68 9.48 -28.64
C GLY A 37 21.61 10.49 -28.21
N ARG A 38 20.41 10.01 -27.87
CA ARG A 38 19.31 10.83 -27.32
C ARG A 38 19.05 10.42 -25.89
N VAL A 39 18.89 11.41 -25.02
CA VAL A 39 18.47 11.15 -23.64
C VAL A 39 16.95 11.09 -23.59
N ILE A 40 16.40 9.91 -23.32
CA ILE A 40 14.96 9.65 -23.30
C ILE A 40 14.47 9.48 -21.87
N SER A 41 13.30 10.04 -21.57
CA SER A 41 12.63 9.86 -20.28
C SER A 41 12.03 8.45 -20.13
N LEU A 42 12.21 7.84 -18.95
CA LEU A 42 11.55 6.60 -18.55
C LEU A 42 10.29 6.83 -17.70
N ALA A 43 10.03 8.07 -17.26
CA ALA A 43 8.96 8.37 -16.31
C ALA A 43 8.23 9.67 -16.64
N GLY A 44 6.99 9.79 -16.17
CA GLY A 44 6.26 11.05 -16.19
C GLY A 44 6.63 11.91 -14.99
N GLY A 45 7.07 13.16 -15.19
CA GLY A 45 7.47 14.01 -14.08
C GLY A 45 8.19 15.29 -14.46
N ARG A 46 8.70 15.99 -13.43
CA ARG A 46 9.41 17.26 -13.60
C ARG A 46 10.85 17.01 -14.06
N ILE A 47 11.28 17.70 -15.10
CA ILE A 47 12.66 17.60 -15.59
C ILE A 47 13.59 18.37 -14.64
N LYS A 48 14.73 17.76 -14.29
CA LYS A 48 15.82 18.42 -13.56
C LYS A 48 17.11 18.34 -14.37
N ARG A 49 17.66 19.52 -14.65
CA ARG A 49 18.96 19.70 -15.28
C ARG A 49 19.95 20.14 -14.22
N ASP A 50 21.03 19.39 -14.08
CA ASP A 50 22.20 19.78 -13.31
C ASP A 50 23.22 20.35 -14.28
N GLU A 51 23.23 21.67 -14.44
CA GLU A 51 24.13 22.37 -15.35
C GLU A 51 25.62 22.24 -14.97
N LYS A 52 25.93 21.88 -13.71
CA LYS A 52 27.33 21.73 -13.27
C LYS A 52 27.92 20.39 -13.70
N ASN A 53 27.13 19.33 -13.59
CA ASN A 53 27.55 17.99 -13.95
C ASN A 53 27.07 17.57 -15.34
N LEU A 54 26.33 18.44 -16.03
CA LEU A 54 25.64 18.16 -17.29
C LEU A 54 24.82 16.87 -17.20
N VAL A 55 24.03 16.73 -16.13
CA VAL A 55 23.14 15.56 -15.95
C VAL A 55 21.69 15.98 -16.08
N ILE A 56 20.91 15.25 -16.88
CA ILE A 56 19.47 15.44 -16.99
C ILE A 56 18.72 14.26 -16.37
N SER A 57 17.70 14.54 -15.57
CA SER A 57 16.91 13.53 -14.87
C SER A 57 15.44 13.93 -14.81
N VAL A 58 14.57 12.96 -14.52
CA VAL A 58 13.14 13.21 -14.33
C VAL A 58 12.77 12.86 -12.89
N GLU A 59 12.14 13.79 -12.18
CA GLU A 59 11.55 13.57 -10.86
C GLU A 59 10.08 13.16 -11.03
N PRO A 60 9.72 11.88 -10.80
CA PRO A 60 8.35 11.43 -10.99
C PRO A 60 7.39 12.09 -10.00
N THR A 61 6.19 12.43 -10.46
CA THR A 61 5.15 13.08 -9.63
C THR A 61 4.75 12.23 -8.43
N LYS A 62 4.65 10.91 -8.63
CA LYS A 62 4.35 9.96 -7.56
C LYS A 62 5.68 9.51 -6.94
N LYS A 63 5.98 10.03 -5.75
CA LYS A 63 7.05 9.47 -4.91
C LYS A 63 6.71 8.02 -4.60
N ARG A 64 7.66 7.10 -4.87
CA ARG A 64 7.53 5.71 -4.46
C ARG A 64 7.47 5.65 -2.93
N VAL A 65 6.31 5.29 -2.40
CA VAL A 65 6.18 4.93 -1.00
C VAL A 65 6.68 3.51 -0.85
N MET A 66 7.62 3.31 0.04
CA MET A 66 8.18 1.99 0.34
C MET A 66 7.84 1.64 1.78
N PRO A 67 7.09 0.55 2.02
CA PRO A 67 6.75 0.13 3.37
C PRO A 67 8.02 -0.27 4.12
N ARG A 68 8.02 0.01 5.41
CA ARG A 68 9.04 -0.42 6.37
C ARG A 68 8.41 -1.37 7.37
N THR A 69 9.23 -2.25 7.94
CA THR A 69 8.81 -3.00 9.12
C THR A 69 8.35 -2.02 10.20
N GLY A 70 7.14 -2.23 10.71
CA GLY A 70 6.51 -1.34 11.69
C GLY A 70 5.44 -0.41 11.11
N ASP A 71 5.42 -0.16 9.80
CA ASP A 71 4.38 0.67 9.19
C ASP A 71 3.01 -0.01 9.31
N ILE A 72 1.98 0.80 9.48
CA ILE A 72 0.59 0.34 9.57
C ILE A 72 0.08 0.10 8.15
N ALA A 73 -0.57 -1.04 7.95
CA ALA A 73 -1.14 -1.46 6.68
C ALA A 73 -2.66 -1.54 6.78
N TYR A 74 -3.34 -0.97 5.80
CA TYR A 74 -4.77 -1.13 5.58
C TYR A 74 -5.00 -1.97 4.33
N GLY A 75 -5.80 -3.02 4.46
CA GLY A 75 -6.03 -3.92 3.35
C GLY A 75 -7.28 -4.76 3.50
N GLN A 76 -7.65 -5.42 2.41
CA GLN A 76 -8.77 -6.35 2.36
C GLN A 76 -8.27 -7.79 2.34
N VAL A 77 -8.85 -8.66 3.16
CA VAL A 77 -8.56 -10.09 3.12
C VAL A 77 -9.11 -10.67 1.82
N ILE A 78 -8.23 -11.17 0.95
CA ILE A 78 -8.60 -11.70 -0.37
C ILE A 78 -8.61 -13.24 -0.40
N LYS A 79 -7.87 -13.89 0.49
CA LYS A 79 -7.77 -15.35 0.54
C LYS A 79 -7.60 -15.86 1.97
N ILE A 80 -8.30 -16.94 2.27
CA ILE A 80 -8.14 -17.72 3.51
C ILE A 80 -8.18 -19.18 3.11
N ASP A 81 -7.06 -19.89 3.21
CA ASP A 81 -6.95 -21.30 2.78
C ASP A 81 -6.49 -22.26 3.89
N GLY A 82 -6.49 -21.80 5.14
CA GLY A 82 -6.11 -22.60 6.31
C GLY A 82 -4.59 -22.71 6.52
N ARG A 83 -3.78 -22.48 5.48
CA ARG A 83 -2.31 -22.50 5.57
C ARG A 83 -1.72 -21.10 5.48
N HIS A 84 -2.16 -20.31 4.51
CA HIS A 84 -1.75 -18.94 4.25
C HIS A 84 -2.99 -18.06 4.02
N ASP A 85 -3.15 -17.05 4.86
CA ASP A 85 -4.17 -16.03 4.65
C ASP A 85 -3.49 -14.87 3.90
N THR A 86 -4.17 -14.28 2.92
CA THR A 86 -3.62 -13.20 2.08
C THR A 86 -4.46 -11.94 2.23
N VAL A 87 -3.79 -10.82 2.47
CA VAL A 87 -4.38 -9.48 2.49
C VAL A 87 -3.85 -8.70 1.30
N ARG A 88 -4.75 -8.05 0.56
CA ARG A 88 -4.41 -7.00 -0.40
C ARG A 88 -4.33 -5.69 0.32
N VAL A 89 -3.11 -5.23 0.58
CA VAL A 89 -2.86 -3.88 1.11
C VAL A 89 -3.23 -2.88 0.03
N GLY A 90 -3.97 -1.84 0.41
CA GLY A 90 -4.30 -0.71 -0.47
C GLY A 90 -3.71 0.61 0.02
N ALA A 91 -3.41 0.72 1.31
CA ALA A 91 -2.80 1.91 1.88
C ALA A 91 -1.88 1.57 3.05
N ILE A 92 -0.86 2.42 3.25
CA ILE A 92 0.10 2.31 4.33
C ILE A 92 0.23 3.65 5.05
N CYS A 93 0.42 3.60 6.36
CA CYS A 93 0.70 4.75 7.20
C CYS A 93 2.05 4.54 7.88
N GLY A 94 3.02 5.39 7.54
CA GLY A 94 4.35 5.36 8.12
C GLY A 94 4.50 6.34 9.28
N LYS A 95 5.74 6.66 9.65
CA LYS A 95 6.07 7.61 10.74
C LYS A 95 5.57 9.03 10.54
N ASP A 96 5.25 9.42 9.31
CA ASP A 96 4.73 10.74 9.02
C ASP A 96 3.21 10.85 9.24
N ASN A 97 2.57 9.77 9.71
CA ASN A 97 1.13 9.70 9.99
C ASN A 97 0.25 10.10 8.78
N VAL A 98 0.79 10.00 7.58
CA VAL A 98 0.08 10.25 6.33
C VAL A 98 -0.27 8.92 5.71
N LEU A 99 -1.57 8.69 5.49
CA LEU A 99 -2.04 7.53 4.76
C LEU A 99 -1.69 7.70 3.28
N LYS A 100 -0.98 6.71 2.73
CA LYS A 100 -0.54 6.72 1.32
C LYS A 100 -0.99 5.45 0.63
N GLU A 101 -1.44 5.61 -0.62
CA GLU A 101 -1.75 4.49 -1.49
C GLU A 101 -0.52 3.60 -1.67
N TYR A 102 -0.68 2.31 -1.42
CA TYR A 102 0.33 1.29 -1.68
C TYR A 102 -0.34 -0.06 -1.87
N ILE A 103 -0.25 -0.59 -3.09
CA ILE A 103 -0.96 -1.81 -3.47
C ILE A 103 0.02 -2.98 -3.49
N VAL A 104 -0.19 -3.94 -2.59
CA VAL A 104 0.58 -5.19 -2.57
C VAL A 104 -0.22 -6.33 -1.94
N ASP A 105 0.00 -7.56 -2.39
CA ASP A 105 -0.51 -8.74 -1.70
C ASP A 105 0.52 -9.19 -0.65
N ALA A 106 0.06 -9.34 0.60
CA ALA A 106 0.89 -9.70 1.74
C ALA A 106 0.32 -10.91 2.49
N ASN A 107 1.22 -11.69 3.10
CA ASN A 107 0.82 -12.78 3.99
C ASN A 107 0.26 -12.19 5.30
N LEU A 108 -0.92 -12.66 5.71
CA LEU A 108 -1.55 -12.26 6.96
C LEU A 108 -1.15 -13.25 8.06
N LYS A 109 -0.32 -12.79 8.99
CA LYS A 109 0.05 -13.54 10.19
C LYS A 109 -1.02 -13.37 11.25
N SER A 110 -1.94 -14.32 11.28
CA SER A 110 -2.97 -14.45 12.31
C SER A 110 -2.41 -15.16 13.56
N MET A 111 -2.71 -14.63 14.76
CA MET A 111 -2.28 -15.19 16.05
C MET A 111 -3.10 -16.42 16.49
N GLY A 112 -4.03 -16.88 15.66
CA GLY A 112 -4.89 -18.00 16.01
C GLY A 112 -4.03 -19.25 16.10
N GLN A 113 -4.13 -19.97 17.22
CA GLN A 113 -3.69 -21.36 17.27
C GLN A 113 -4.50 -22.17 16.25
N ARG A 114 -4.07 -22.14 14.99
CA ARG A 114 -4.29 -23.27 14.09
C ARG A 114 -3.38 -24.33 14.68
N GLY A 115 -3.98 -25.25 15.42
CA GLY A 115 -3.28 -26.24 16.23
C GLY A 115 -2.10 -26.83 15.47
N ARG A 116 -1.04 -27.15 16.22
CA ARG A 116 0.06 -27.99 15.72
C ARG A 116 -0.57 -29.12 14.90
N ARG A 117 -0.14 -29.30 13.64
CA ARG A 117 -0.49 -30.41 12.73
C ARG A 117 -1.51 -31.39 13.33
N GLY A 118 -2.80 -31.20 13.07
CA GLY A 118 -3.82 -32.22 13.38
C GLY A 118 -5.15 -31.72 13.94
N GLU A 119 -5.22 -30.54 14.56
CA GLU A 119 -6.48 -30.04 15.15
C GLU A 119 -7.15 -28.99 14.27
N SER A 120 -7.95 -29.48 13.32
CA SER A 120 -8.86 -28.70 12.48
C SER A 120 -10.05 -28.18 13.32
N GLY A 121 -9.84 -27.18 14.17
CA GLY A 121 -10.92 -26.69 15.06
C GLY A 121 -10.94 -25.19 15.37
N GLY A 122 -9.96 -24.41 14.87
CA GLY A 122 -9.92 -22.96 15.13
C GLY A 122 -10.91 -22.19 14.26
N ILE A 123 -11.79 -21.38 14.86
CA ILE A 123 -12.61 -20.41 14.13
C ILE A 123 -11.68 -19.42 13.41
N PRO A 124 -11.81 -19.22 12.09
CA PRO A 124 -10.95 -18.29 11.37
C PRO A 124 -11.17 -16.86 11.90
N GLN A 125 -10.07 -16.18 12.23
CA GLN A 125 -10.12 -14.82 12.80
C GLN A 125 -10.70 -13.79 11.84
N PHE A 126 -10.69 -14.08 10.54
CA PHE A 126 -11.13 -13.22 9.46
C PHE A 126 -11.95 -14.00 8.44
N LYS A 127 -12.67 -13.29 7.57
CA LYS A 127 -13.25 -13.81 6.33
C LYS A 127 -12.79 -13.00 5.14
N VAL A 128 -12.86 -13.63 3.97
CA VAL A 128 -12.64 -12.97 2.69
C VAL A 128 -13.59 -11.78 2.58
N GLY A 129 -13.03 -10.62 2.23
CA GLY A 129 -13.73 -9.35 2.12
C GLY A 129 -13.64 -8.45 3.37
N ASP A 130 -13.16 -8.96 4.51
CA ASP A 130 -12.93 -8.13 5.70
C ASP A 130 -11.84 -7.09 5.40
N ILE A 131 -12.10 -5.84 5.79
CA ILE A 131 -11.10 -4.77 5.78
C ILE A 131 -10.40 -4.79 7.12
N ILE A 132 -9.08 -4.91 7.10
CA ILE A 132 -8.24 -5.05 8.28
C ILE A 132 -7.23 -3.92 8.38
N ARG A 133 -6.89 -3.58 9.62
CA ARG A 133 -5.71 -2.80 10.00
C ARG A 133 -4.70 -3.75 10.64
N GLY A 134 -3.49 -3.74 10.11
CA GLY A 134 -2.37 -4.53 10.61
C GLY A 134 -1.08 -3.73 10.59
N ARG A 135 0.03 -4.40 10.89
CA ARG A 135 1.37 -3.83 10.86
C ARG A 135 2.29 -4.69 10.02
N PHE A 136 3.16 -4.10 9.22
CA PHE A 136 4.19 -4.88 8.53
C PHE A 136 5.16 -5.49 9.56
N SER A 137 5.17 -6.82 9.64
CA SER A 137 6.18 -7.59 10.38
C SER A 137 7.39 -7.90 9.51
N ARG A 138 7.20 -7.95 8.18
CA ARG A 138 8.26 -8.19 7.20
C ARG A 138 7.94 -7.52 5.88
N VAL A 139 8.95 -6.94 5.23
CA VAL A 139 8.84 -6.30 3.90
C VAL A 139 9.77 -6.91 2.85
N SER A 140 10.68 -7.80 3.27
CA SER A 140 11.60 -8.54 2.39
C SER A 140 11.96 -9.89 3.03
N PRO A 141 12.09 -11.00 2.28
CA PRO A 141 11.94 -11.11 0.81
C PRO A 141 10.48 -11.12 0.31
N PHE A 142 9.52 -11.16 1.24
CA PHE A 142 8.09 -11.04 0.95
C PHE A 142 7.42 -10.17 2.01
N TYR A 143 6.22 -9.68 1.69
CA TYR A 143 5.43 -8.87 2.60
C TYR A 143 4.65 -9.76 3.57
N GLU A 144 4.74 -9.44 4.86
CA GLU A 144 3.96 -10.06 5.92
C GLU A 144 3.37 -8.95 6.80
N VAL A 145 2.06 -9.04 7.03
CA VAL A 145 1.28 -8.17 7.89
C VAL A 145 0.82 -8.98 9.09
N THR A 146 1.10 -8.48 10.29
CA THR A 146 0.59 -9.05 11.54
C THR A 146 -0.56 -8.22 12.07
N VAL A 147 -1.47 -8.88 12.78
CA VAL A 147 -2.57 -8.25 13.52
C VAL A 147 -2.40 -8.41 15.02
N SER A 148 -1.18 -8.67 15.51
CA SER A 148 -0.92 -8.75 16.96
C SER A 148 -1.08 -7.39 17.62
N GLY A 149 -1.86 -7.33 18.71
CA GLY A 149 -2.21 -6.08 19.42
C GLY A 149 -3.71 -5.81 19.42
N LYS A 150 -4.17 -4.96 20.33
CA LYS A 150 -5.59 -4.56 20.45
C LYS A 150 -6.03 -3.62 19.32
N HIS A 151 -5.12 -2.76 18.86
CA HIS A 151 -5.33 -1.83 17.75
C HIS A 151 -5.25 -2.48 16.37
N PHE A 152 -5.16 -3.80 16.26
CA PHE A 152 -5.05 -4.47 14.96
C PHE A 152 -6.08 -5.59 14.84
N GLY A 153 -6.65 -5.70 13.64
CA GLY A 153 -7.77 -6.60 13.36
C GLY A 153 -8.67 -6.04 12.26
N ALA A 154 -9.86 -6.62 12.13
CA ALA A 154 -10.89 -6.08 11.28
C ALA A 154 -11.27 -4.67 11.76
N VAL A 155 -11.43 -3.76 10.82
CA VAL A 155 -11.96 -2.40 11.04
C VAL A 155 -13.31 -2.22 10.36
N LYS A 156 -13.62 -3.08 9.37
CA LYS A 156 -14.93 -3.16 8.74
C LYS A 156 -15.15 -4.57 8.18
N SER A 157 -16.29 -5.15 8.52
CA SER A 157 -16.69 -6.48 8.10
C SER A 157 -18.14 -6.50 7.63
N LEU A 158 -18.45 -7.46 6.77
CA LEU A 158 -19.80 -7.69 6.27
C LEU A 158 -20.33 -9.02 6.81
N CYS A 159 -21.62 -9.06 7.12
CA CYS A 159 -22.29 -10.27 7.57
C CYS A 159 -22.12 -11.39 6.53
N SER A 160 -21.77 -12.57 7.02
CA SER A 160 -21.62 -13.79 6.21
C SER A 160 -22.91 -14.22 5.51
N ARG A 161 -24.08 -13.80 6.02
CA ARG A 161 -25.40 -14.18 5.48
C ARG A 161 -25.96 -13.11 4.53
N CYS A 162 -26.17 -11.89 5.04
CA CYS A 162 -26.89 -10.84 4.30
C CYS A 162 -25.97 -9.75 3.71
N ARG A 163 -24.66 -9.84 3.94
CA ARG A 163 -23.65 -8.86 3.46
C ARG A 163 -23.84 -7.42 3.95
N LYS A 164 -24.77 -7.13 4.87
CA LYS A 164 -24.83 -5.84 5.55
C LYS A 164 -23.65 -5.65 6.50
N PRO A 165 -23.19 -4.41 6.75
CA PRO A 165 -22.14 -4.12 7.72
C PRO A 165 -22.46 -4.73 9.09
N LEU A 166 -21.45 -5.26 9.74
CA LEU A 166 -21.53 -5.67 11.13
C LEU A 166 -21.25 -4.46 12.03
N VAL A 167 -21.84 -4.46 13.22
CA VAL A 167 -21.60 -3.47 14.27
C VAL A 167 -20.95 -4.17 15.47
N GLU A 168 -20.13 -3.45 16.24
CA GLU A 168 -19.64 -3.99 17.50
C GLU A 168 -20.75 -3.93 18.56
N LYS A 169 -21.02 -5.06 19.23
CA LYS A 169 -21.94 -5.14 20.36
C LYS A 169 -21.42 -6.18 21.36
N ASN A 170 -21.26 -5.79 22.62
CA ASN A 170 -20.78 -6.67 23.69
C ASN A 170 -19.47 -7.40 23.35
N ASN A 171 -18.50 -6.69 22.77
CA ASN A 171 -17.20 -7.25 22.38
C ASN A 171 -17.29 -8.38 21.32
N ALA A 172 -18.34 -8.34 20.48
CA ALA A 172 -18.53 -9.24 19.34
C ALA A 172 -19.08 -8.46 18.14
N LEU A 173 -18.90 -8.99 16.93
CA LEU A 173 -19.52 -8.40 15.74
C LEU A 173 -20.94 -8.93 15.57
N TYR A 174 -21.91 -8.02 15.54
CA TYR A 174 -23.33 -8.32 15.46
C TYR A 174 -23.92 -7.80 14.15
N CYS A 175 -24.80 -8.60 13.54
CA CYS A 175 -25.59 -8.16 12.40
C CYS A 175 -26.98 -7.73 12.86
N GLU A 176 -27.29 -6.44 12.77
CA GLU A 176 -28.61 -5.90 13.14
C GLU A 176 -29.75 -6.39 12.24
N ASN A 177 -29.43 -6.91 11.06
CA ASN A 177 -30.42 -7.39 10.10
C ASN A 177 -30.70 -8.90 10.18
N CYS A 178 -29.73 -9.69 10.60
CA CYS A 178 -29.87 -11.14 10.72
C CYS A 178 -29.90 -11.63 12.16
N GLU A 179 -29.66 -10.72 13.11
CA GLU A 179 -29.60 -10.98 14.54
C GLU A 179 -28.56 -12.06 14.90
N ARG A 180 -27.42 -12.03 14.20
CA ARG A 180 -26.35 -13.02 14.33
C ARG A 180 -25.09 -12.39 14.91
N ASN A 181 -24.49 -13.10 15.85
CA ASN A 181 -23.14 -12.84 16.31
C ASN A 181 -22.13 -13.57 15.40
N GLU A 182 -21.08 -12.86 15.00
CA GLU A 182 -19.94 -13.40 14.26
C GLU A 182 -18.65 -13.13 15.04
N SER A 183 -17.88 -14.19 15.27
CA SER A 183 -16.55 -14.07 15.86
C SER A 183 -15.54 -13.67 14.79
N ARG A 184 -14.86 -12.55 15.04
CA ARG A 184 -13.73 -12.03 14.28
C ARG A 184 -12.74 -11.43 15.27
N LYS A 185 -11.46 -11.38 14.90
CA LYS A 185 -10.55 -10.44 15.55
C LYS A 185 -10.80 -9.06 14.95
N PHE A 186 -11.26 -8.12 15.76
CA PHE A 186 -11.45 -6.73 15.37
C PHE A 186 -10.52 -5.81 16.17
N ALA A 187 -10.29 -4.62 15.64
CA ALA A 187 -9.57 -3.58 16.34
C ALA A 187 -10.48 -2.89 17.37
N ASP A 188 -9.91 -2.32 18.43
CA ASP A 188 -10.64 -1.66 19.52
C ASP A 188 -11.41 -0.39 19.10
N ASP A 189 -11.14 0.15 17.91
CA ASP A 189 -11.86 1.27 17.28
C ASP A 189 -12.75 0.81 16.11
N TYR A 190 -13.21 -0.45 16.12
CA TYR A 190 -14.02 -1.01 15.03
C TYR A 190 -15.20 -0.11 14.65
N GLY A 191 -15.32 0.19 13.36
CA GLY A 191 -16.38 1.08 12.85
C GLY A 191 -16.18 2.58 13.12
N ASN A 192 -15.20 2.96 13.94
CA ASN A 192 -14.84 4.35 14.25
C ASN A 192 -13.35 4.62 13.98
N VAL A 193 -12.90 4.25 12.78
CA VAL A 193 -11.50 4.38 12.36
C VAL A 193 -11.17 5.87 12.18
N GLN A 194 -10.40 6.42 13.12
CA GLN A 194 -9.74 7.71 12.91
C GLN A 194 -8.45 7.47 12.12
N GLU A 195 -8.07 8.37 11.20
CA GLU A 195 -6.78 8.28 10.53
C GLU A 195 -5.68 8.29 11.60
N PHE A 196 -4.87 7.22 11.68
CA PHE A 196 -4.07 6.96 12.86
C PHE A 196 -2.90 7.94 13.03
N GLY A 197 -2.87 8.55 14.23
CA GLY A 197 -1.69 9.09 14.92
C GLY A 197 -1.42 8.46 16.30
N ASP A 198 -2.32 7.64 16.84
CA ASP A 198 -2.21 7.11 18.22
C ASP A 198 -2.05 5.57 18.25
N VAL A 199 -1.08 5.03 17.51
CA VAL A 199 -0.54 3.68 17.82
C VAL A 199 0.75 3.84 18.61
N ASP A 200 0.71 4.70 19.64
CA ASP A 200 1.74 4.72 20.68
C ASP A 200 1.54 3.47 21.55
N GLU A 201 2.14 2.36 21.12
CA GLU A 201 2.57 1.32 22.06
C GLU A 201 3.68 1.96 22.94
N ARG A 202 3.27 2.69 23.99
CA ARG A 202 4.12 2.89 25.17
C ARG A 202 4.24 1.60 25.97
#